data_AF-A0A1I5D114-F1
#
_entry.id   AF-A0A1I5D114-F1
#
_cell.length_a   1.000
_cell.length_b   1.000
_cell.length_c   1.000
_cell.angle_alpha   90.00
_cell.angle_beta   90.00
_cell.angle_gamma   90.00
#
_symmetry.space_group_name_H-M   'P 1'
#
loop_
_entity.id
_entity.type
_entity.pdbx_description
1 polymer ?
#
loop_
_entity_poly.entity_id
_entity_poly.type
_entity_poly.pdbx_seq_one_letter_code
_entity_poly.pdbx_strand_id
1 'polypeptide(L)'
;MGKFILLTPLIFTVFILFMNYRRKKSRQDGVPVSLASFIYPGLVVFAVSSLFFGLVSFISYPVISFFSSPRYEARVVEYDSSQSYGDETKKAVVEFRDQKNQLIKKPLNYGSSHPVEIGRIITIGYEDGDHSVTNLSFGTQKLIIFIISLFLFLLGLAMAWIILYSLGQDYSIIFRIGIGFVMYLVFPAAMLFFIGVMSWVIWEYFQGRRNDMPIWALGICSLFVTILIPAFFGYLKMLFTKEKTIRKKSRFSTFKNRMRK
;
A
#
# COMPACT_ATOMS: atom_id res chain seq x y z
N MET A 1 -14.80 17.10 -3.08
CA MET A 1 -14.02 15.89 -3.43
C MET A 1 -14.88 14.69 -3.86
N GLY A 2 -15.96 14.33 -3.16
CA GLY A 2 -16.74 13.10 -3.45
C GLY A 2 -17.27 12.94 -4.89
N LYS A 3 -17.69 14.03 -5.55
CA LYS A 3 -18.16 13.98 -6.95
C LYS A 3 -17.05 13.57 -7.92
N PHE A 4 -15.82 14.04 -7.71
CA PHE A 4 -14.66 13.72 -8.58
C PHE A 4 -14.27 12.24 -8.47
N ILE A 5 -14.37 11.67 -7.26
CA ILE A 5 -14.03 10.27 -6.99
C ILE A 5 -14.97 9.29 -7.70
N LEU A 6 -16.23 9.66 -7.95
CA LEU A 6 -17.21 8.81 -8.63
C LEU A 6 -17.27 9.06 -10.15
N LEU A 7 -17.08 10.31 -10.59
CA LEU A 7 -17.19 10.66 -12.02
C LEU A 7 -16.01 10.13 -12.83
N THR A 8 -14.79 10.20 -12.29
CA THR A 8 -13.56 9.75 -12.95
C THR A 8 -13.55 8.24 -13.28
N PRO A 9 -13.86 7.32 -12.34
CA PRO A 9 -13.96 5.90 -12.67
C PRO A 9 -15.13 5.61 -13.61
N LEU A 10 -16.24 6.35 -13.52
CA LEU A 10 -17.38 6.16 -14.41
C LEU A 10 -17.00 6.52 -15.86
N ILE A 11 -16.38 7.68 -16.09
CA ILE A 11 -15.87 8.05 -17.42
C ILE A 11 -14.88 7.01 -17.94
N PHE A 12 -13.95 6.57 -17.09
CA PHE A 12 -12.96 5.56 -17.46
C PHE A 12 -13.61 4.23 -17.87
N THR A 13 -14.62 3.76 -17.12
CA THR A 13 -15.35 2.53 -17.46
C THR A 13 -16.10 2.62 -18.77
N VAL A 14 -16.79 3.74 -19.01
CA VAL A 14 -17.49 3.99 -20.27
C VAL A 14 -16.49 3.99 -21.43
N PHE A 15 -15.32 4.60 -21.26
CA PHE A 15 -14.24 4.60 -22.25
C PHE A 15 -13.72 3.19 -22.56
N ILE A 16 -13.45 2.36 -21.53
CA ILE A 16 -12.99 0.97 -21.72
C ILE A 16 -14.08 0.10 -22.35
N LEU A 17 -15.34 0.27 -21.97
CA LEU A 17 -16.46 -0.45 -22.59
C LEU A 17 -16.63 -0.05 -24.06
N PHE A 18 -16.50 1.24 -24.37
CA PHE A 18 -16.52 1.75 -25.74
C PHE A 18 -15.39 1.16 -26.59
N MET A 19 -14.17 1.11 -26.06
CA MET A 19 -13.03 0.50 -26.75
C MET A 19 -13.23 -1.00 -26.98
N ASN A 20 -13.72 -1.74 -25.99
CA ASN A 20 -14.06 -3.16 -26.14
C ASN A 20 -15.17 -3.39 -27.16
N TYR A 21 -16.20 -2.53 -27.18
CA TYR A 21 -17.26 -2.56 -28.18
C TYR A 21 -16.71 -2.33 -29.59
N ARG A 22 -15.90 -1.28 -29.79
CA ARG A 22 -15.25 -0.98 -31.08
C ARG A 22 -14.40 -2.15 -31.56
N ARG A 23 -13.66 -2.80 -30.64
CA ARG A 23 -12.85 -3.98 -30.95
C ARG A 23 -13.69 -5.20 -31.34
N LYS A 24 -14.76 -5.51 -30.60
CA LYS A 24 -15.66 -6.63 -30.93
C LYS A 24 -16.38 -6.40 -32.26
N LYS A 25 -16.89 -5.19 -32.50
CA LYS A 25 -17.51 -4.79 -33.77
C LYS A 25 -16.56 -4.94 -34.96
N SER A 26 -15.27 -4.63 -34.79
CA SER A 26 -14.25 -4.79 -35.83
C SER A 26 -13.79 -6.24 -36.07
N ARG A 27 -14.12 -7.19 -35.18
CA ARG A 27 -13.72 -8.60 -35.29
C ARG A 27 -14.87 -9.56 -35.65
N GLN A 28 -16.11 -9.15 -35.44
CA GLN A 28 -17.30 -9.96 -35.67
C GLN A 28 -18.18 -9.25 -36.70
N ASP A 29 -17.80 -9.37 -37.97
CA ASP A 29 -18.66 -8.96 -39.08
C ASP A 29 -19.93 -9.84 -39.08
N GLY A 30 -21.05 -9.28 -38.62
CA GLY A 30 -22.38 -9.88 -38.78
C GLY A 30 -23.04 -10.51 -37.54
N VAL A 31 -22.37 -10.61 -36.39
CA VAL A 31 -22.99 -11.14 -35.16
C VAL A 31 -23.40 -10.00 -34.22
N PRO A 32 -24.69 -9.90 -33.83
CA PRO A 32 -25.13 -8.87 -32.89
C PRO A 32 -24.47 -9.06 -31.53
N VAL A 33 -23.72 -8.06 -31.10
CA VAL A 33 -23.01 -8.12 -29.81
C VAL A 33 -24.02 -7.90 -28.68
N SER A 34 -24.23 -8.93 -27.85
CA SER A 34 -25.14 -8.84 -26.71
C SER A 34 -24.64 -7.85 -25.64
N LEU A 35 -25.51 -6.94 -25.22
CA LEU A 35 -25.29 -5.97 -24.14
C LEU A 35 -24.96 -6.66 -22.81
N ALA A 36 -25.54 -7.83 -22.55
CA ALA A 36 -25.29 -8.62 -21.34
C ALA A 36 -23.82 -9.06 -21.22
N SER A 37 -23.11 -9.25 -22.34
CA SER A 37 -21.70 -9.60 -22.36
C SER A 37 -20.77 -8.50 -21.81
N PHE A 38 -21.28 -7.26 -21.68
CA PHE A 38 -20.50 -6.12 -21.19
C PHE A 38 -20.78 -5.75 -19.74
N ILE A 39 -21.85 -6.26 -19.14
CA ILE A 39 -22.25 -5.93 -17.76
C ILE A 39 -21.18 -6.40 -16.77
N TYR A 40 -20.81 -7.68 -16.82
CA TYR A 40 -19.81 -8.23 -15.90
C TYR A 40 -18.42 -7.59 -16.05
N PRO A 41 -17.83 -7.47 -17.27
CA PRO A 41 -16.58 -6.75 -17.45
C PRO A 41 -16.67 -5.28 -17.01
N GLY A 42 -17.78 -4.60 -17.30
CA GLY A 42 -18.00 -3.22 -16.90
C GLY A 42 -17.99 -3.04 -15.39
N LEU A 43 -18.65 -3.93 -14.65
CA LEU A 43 -18.68 -3.92 -13.19
C LEU A 43 -17.29 -4.15 -12.59
N VAL A 44 -16.51 -5.09 -13.13
CA VAL A 44 -15.14 -5.35 -12.70
C VAL A 44 -14.24 -4.12 -12.95
N VAL A 45 -14.31 -3.51 -14.13
CA VAL A 45 -13.54 -2.30 -14.44
C VAL A 45 -13.96 -1.13 -13.54
N PHE A 46 -15.25 -1.01 -13.22
CA PHE A 46 -15.75 0.03 -12.32
C PHE A 46 -15.24 -0.15 -10.90
N ALA A 47 -15.31 -1.37 -10.35
CA ALA A 47 -14.80 -1.66 -9.02
C ALA A 47 -13.29 -1.36 -8.92
N VAL A 48 -12.49 -1.84 -9.88
CA VAL A 48 -11.03 -1.64 -9.88
C VAL A 48 -10.67 -0.18 -10.04
N SER A 49 -11.32 0.54 -10.98
CA SER A 49 -11.04 1.96 -11.19
C SER A 49 -11.49 2.83 -10.02
N SER A 50 -12.64 2.54 -9.40
CA SER A 50 -13.11 3.27 -8.21
C SER A 50 -12.14 3.13 -7.04
N LEU A 51 -11.59 1.93 -6.83
CA LEU A 51 -10.56 1.72 -5.81
C LEU A 51 -9.27 2.48 -6.14
N PHE A 52 -8.83 2.44 -7.41
CA PHE A 52 -7.63 3.15 -7.84
C PHE A 52 -7.75 4.66 -7.64
N PHE A 53 -8.78 5.30 -8.23
CA PHE A 53 -8.97 6.75 -8.13
C PHE A 53 -9.31 7.20 -6.71
N GLY A 54 -10.00 6.36 -5.93
CA GLY A 54 -10.23 6.59 -4.50
C GLY A 54 -8.92 6.68 -3.72
N LEU A 55 -8.00 5.72 -3.93
CA LEU A 55 -6.70 5.72 -3.27
C LEU A 55 -5.79 6.87 -3.75
N VAL A 56 -5.80 7.20 -5.05
CA VAL A 56 -5.09 8.37 -5.57
C VAL A 56 -5.56 9.65 -4.87
N SER A 57 -6.88 9.82 -4.75
CA SER A 57 -7.46 10.99 -4.08
C SER A 57 -7.07 11.04 -2.61
N PHE A 58 -7.06 9.89 -1.93
CA PHE A 58 -6.67 9.81 -0.51
C PHE A 58 -5.19 10.16 -0.28
N ILE A 59 -4.28 9.78 -1.19
CA ILE A 59 -2.84 10.10 -1.07
C ILE A 59 -2.51 11.52 -1.50
N SER A 60 -3.25 12.06 -2.47
CA SER A 60 -2.92 13.36 -3.07
C SER A 60 -2.84 14.48 -2.03
N TYR A 61 -3.77 14.53 -1.07
CA TYR A 61 -3.79 15.55 -0.03
C TYR A 61 -2.59 15.44 0.94
N PRO A 62 -2.31 14.29 1.58
CA PRO A 62 -1.13 14.11 2.43
C PRO A 62 0.21 14.31 1.70
N VAL A 63 0.32 13.94 0.42
CA VAL A 63 1.59 14.08 -0.32
C VAL A 63 1.83 15.53 -0.70
N ILE A 64 0.80 16.24 -1.15
CA ILE A 64 0.90 17.67 -1.46
C ILE A 64 1.21 18.46 -0.19
N SER A 65 0.57 18.16 0.94
CA SER A 65 0.89 18.80 2.22
C SER A 65 2.29 18.43 2.73
N PHE A 66 2.73 17.17 2.59
CA PHE A 66 4.08 16.78 3.00
C PHE A 66 5.20 17.51 2.22
N PHE A 67 4.97 17.81 0.94
CA PHE A 67 5.92 18.52 0.09
C PHE A 67 5.81 20.06 0.18
N SER A 68 4.62 20.59 0.47
CA SER A 68 4.35 22.03 0.43
C SER A 68 4.33 22.69 1.80
N SER A 69 4.05 21.95 2.87
CA SER A 69 3.93 22.53 4.22
C SER A 69 5.30 22.76 4.87
N PRO A 70 5.51 23.94 5.48
CA PRO A 70 6.73 24.23 6.22
C PRO A 70 6.87 23.30 7.43
N ARG A 71 8.11 22.86 7.67
CA ARG A 71 8.45 21.89 8.71
C ARG A 71 8.96 22.64 9.93
N TYR A 72 8.38 22.33 11.09
CA TYR A 72 8.78 22.91 12.36
C TYR A 72 9.16 21.81 13.36
N GLU A 73 10.14 22.11 14.20
CA GLU A 73 10.45 21.28 15.36
C GLU A 73 9.52 21.68 16.51
N ALA A 74 8.74 20.73 17.00
CA ALA A 74 7.80 20.94 18.08
C ALA A 74 8.14 20.07 19.29
N ARG A 75 7.97 20.63 20.48
CA ARG A 75 8.12 19.93 21.74
C ARG A 75 6.75 19.50 22.24
N VAL A 76 6.59 18.27 22.68
CA VAL A 76 5.36 17.82 23.37
C VAL A 76 5.35 18.44 24.77
N VAL A 77 4.33 19.24 25.08
CA VAL A 77 4.26 19.99 26.36
C VAL A 77 3.15 19.50 27.26
N GLU A 78 2.01 19.10 26.70
CA GLU A 78 0.81 18.80 27.47
C GLU A 78 -0.04 17.72 26.77
N TYR A 79 -1.00 17.14 27.49
CA TYR A 79 -2.00 16.24 26.93
C TYR A 79 -3.37 16.86 27.10
N ASP A 80 -4.10 17.01 25.99
CA ASP A 80 -5.49 17.39 26.02
C ASP A 80 -6.34 16.14 26.33
N SER A 81 -6.93 16.13 27.52
CA SER A 81 -7.90 15.13 27.97
C SER A 81 -9.32 15.60 27.64
N SER A 82 -9.59 15.91 26.38
CA SER A 82 -10.96 16.14 25.93
C SER A 82 -11.71 14.80 26.02
N GLN A 83 -12.46 14.62 27.12
CA GLN A 83 -13.33 13.47 27.38
C GLN A 83 -14.37 13.34 26.27
N SER A 84 -14.11 12.47 25.29
CA SER A 84 -15.16 11.96 24.42
C SER A 84 -15.57 10.60 24.99
N TYR A 85 -16.83 10.51 25.41
CA TYR A 85 -17.47 9.34 26.04
C TYR A 85 -17.00 8.01 25.42
N GLY A 86 -16.22 7.23 26.17
CA GLY A 86 -16.01 5.80 25.90
C GLY A 86 -14.66 5.36 25.34
N ASP A 87 -13.73 6.25 24.97
CA ASP A 87 -12.40 5.83 24.48
C ASP A 87 -11.32 6.82 24.98
N GLU A 88 -10.41 6.36 25.86
CA GLU A 88 -9.36 7.17 26.50
C GLU A 88 -8.22 7.54 25.52
N THR A 89 -8.54 8.12 24.36
CA THR A 89 -7.53 8.59 23.41
C THR A 89 -6.99 9.97 23.81
N LYS A 90 -5.90 9.99 24.58
CA LYS A 90 -5.18 11.21 24.95
C LYS A 90 -4.52 11.84 23.71
N LYS A 91 -4.84 13.11 23.42
CA LYS A 91 -4.21 13.86 22.32
C LYS A 91 -3.05 14.68 22.87
N ALA A 92 -1.85 14.49 22.35
CA ALA A 92 -0.69 15.30 22.76
C ALA A 92 -0.78 16.72 22.17
N VAL A 93 -0.53 17.73 23.00
CA VAL A 93 -0.40 19.13 22.64
C VAL A 93 1.07 19.44 22.45
N VAL A 94 1.38 20.01 21.29
CA VAL A 94 2.74 20.35 20.87
C VAL A 94 2.91 21.86 20.83
N GLU A 95 4.09 22.30 21.24
CA GLU A 95 4.54 23.68 21.24
C GLU A 95 5.67 23.85 20.22
N PHE A 96 5.52 24.80 19.30
CA PHE A 96 6.52 25.09 18.28
C PHE A 96 6.63 26.58 18.02
N ARG A 97 7.74 26.98 17.41
CA ARG A 97 7.95 28.36 16.93
C ARG A 97 7.66 28.43 15.45
N ASP A 98 6.72 29.28 15.07
CA ASP A 98 6.42 29.56 13.66
C ASP A 98 7.50 30.47 13.01
N GLN A 99 7.46 30.68 11.69
CA GLN A 99 8.34 31.56 10.92
C GLN A 99 8.41 32.98 11.48
N LYS A 100 7.36 33.45 12.16
CA LYS A 100 7.32 34.75 12.86
C LYS A 100 7.92 34.71 14.27
N ASN A 101 8.58 33.60 14.64
CA ASN A 101 9.14 33.32 15.96
C ASN A 101 8.10 33.37 17.11
N GLN A 102 6.83 33.17 16.78
CA GLN A 102 5.73 33.13 17.75
C GLN A 102 5.56 31.71 18.28
N LEU A 103 5.34 31.59 19.58
CA LEU A 103 5.16 30.34 20.28
C LEU A 103 3.69 29.88 20.12
N ILE A 104 3.46 28.80 19.38
CA ILE A 104 2.11 28.30 19.08
C ILE A 104 1.94 26.93 19.76
N LYS A 105 0.82 26.77 20.49
CA LYS A 105 0.40 25.50 21.10
C LYS A 105 -0.80 24.93 20.35
N LYS A 106 -0.70 23.71 19.84
CA LYS A 106 -1.80 23.03 19.14
C LYS A 106 -1.85 21.53 19.41
N PRO A 107 -3.05 20.93 19.43
CA PRO A 107 -3.20 19.48 19.58
C PRO A 107 -2.80 18.74 18.30
N LEU A 108 -2.25 17.54 18.46
CA LEU A 108 -1.96 16.61 17.36
C LEU A 108 -3.25 15.99 16.80
N ASN A 109 -3.25 15.72 15.50
CA ASN A 109 -4.40 15.18 14.77
C ASN A 109 -4.67 13.67 14.99
N TYR A 110 -3.94 13.01 15.89
CA TYR A 110 -4.14 11.60 16.24
C TYR A 110 -3.95 11.37 17.75
N GLY A 111 -4.83 10.55 18.34
CA GLY A 111 -4.64 10.01 19.68
C GLY A 111 -3.83 8.72 19.60
N SER A 112 -2.87 8.53 20.52
CA SER A 112 -2.07 7.30 20.60
C SER A 112 -2.39 6.58 21.90
N SER A 113 -2.62 5.27 21.82
CA SER A 113 -2.71 4.38 23.00
C SER A 113 -1.36 4.22 23.71
N HIS A 114 -0.25 4.56 23.04
CA HIS A 114 1.08 4.70 23.64
C HIS A 114 1.49 6.19 23.61
N PRO A 115 1.30 6.94 24.71
CA PRO A 115 1.56 8.37 24.76
C PRO A 115 3.04 8.68 24.46
N VAL A 116 3.29 9.72 23.66
CA VAL A 116 4.65 10.19 23.32
C VAL A 116 5.23 10.94 24.52
N GLU A 117 6.35 10.49 25.08
CA GLU A 117 6.96 11.10 26.28
C GLU A 117 7.01 12.64 26.22
N ILE A 118 6.57 13.29 27.31
CA ILE A 118 6.58 14.75 27.46
C ILE A 118 8.01 15.26 27.32
N GLY A 119 8.20 16.31 26.52
CA GLY A 119 9.50 16.89 26.24
C GLY A 119 10.22 16.32 25.02
N ARG A 120 9.68 15.29 24.36
CA ARG A 120 10.24 14.79 23.09
C ARG A 120 10.06 15.81 21.97
N ILE A 121 11.13 16.03 21.21
CA ILE A 121 11.11 16.85 20.00
C ILE A 121 10.58 16.00 18.84
N ILE A 122 9.54 16.47 18.18
CA ILE A 122 8.93 15.84 17.01
C ILE A 122 8.83 16.86 15.87
N THR A 123 9.07 16.40 14.65
CA THR A 123 8.88 17.24 13.47
C THR A 123 7.39 17.28 13.13
N ILE A 124 6.87 18.47 12.90
CA ILE A 124 5.47 18.69 12.56
C ILE A 124 5.34 19.52 11.28
N GLY A 125 4.26 19.28 10.54
CA GLY A 125 3.83 20.16 9.46
C GLY A 125 2.75 21.08 9.98
N TYR A 126 2.93 22.40 9.82
CA TYR A 126 1.94 23.41 10.17
C TYR A 126 1.83 24.44 9.04
N GLU A 127 0.61 24.83 8.70
CA GLU A 127 0.32 25.90 7.74
C GLU A 127 -0.53 26.96 8.47
N ASP A 128 -0.25 28.24 8.24
CA ASP A 128 -0.91 29.36 8.92
C ASP A 128 -2.44 29.28 8.70
N GLY A 129 -3.20 29.04 9.78
CA GLY A 129 -4.66 28.88 9.74
C GLY A 129 -5.18 27.47 9.99
N ASP A 130 -4.30 26.47 10.11
CA ASP A 130 -4.73 25.08 10.34
C ASP A 130 -5.14 24.84 11.81
N HIS A 131 -6.24 24.11 12.03
CA HIS A 131 -6.81 23.88 13.36
C HIS A 131 -6.08 22.77 14.15
N SER A 132 -5.33 21.92 13.45
CA SER A 132 -4.66 20.75 14.03
C SER A 132 -3.28 20.53 13.41
N VAL A 133 -2.34 19.98 14.19
CA VAL A 133 -0.97 19.76 13.74
C VAL A 133 -0.79 18.31 13.31
N THR A 134 -0.19 18.09 12.14
CA THR A 134 0.12 16.75 11.62
C THR A 134 1.51 16.34 12.10
N ASN A 135 1.59 15.28 12.93
CA ASN A 135 2.87 14.72 13.36
C ASN A 135 3.53 13.98 12.20
N LEU A 136 4.74 14.38 11.85
CA LEU A 136 5.56 13.68 10.86
C LEU A 136 6.31 12.52 11.51
N SER A 137 5.62 11.67 12.27
CA SER A 137 6.25 10.52 12.92
C SER A 137 6.75 9.56 11.84
N PHE A 138 8.08 9.55 11.67
CA PHE A 138 8.79 8.93 10.56
C PHE A 138 8.51 7.44 10.36
N GLY A 139 8.02 6.71 11.37
CA GLY A 139 7.79 5.26 11.31
C GLY A 139 6.43 4.89 10.72
N THR A 140 5.34 5.31 11.38
CA THR A 140 3.97 4.93 11.00
C THR A 140 3.51 5.58 9.70
N GLN A 141 3.88 6.83 9.44
CA GLN A 141 3.53 7.48 8.18
C GLN A 141 4.24 6.86 6.98
N LYS A 142 5.53 6.49 7.09
CA LYS A 142 6.25 5.81 5.99
C LYS A 142 5.63 4.45 5.68
N LEU A 143 5.23 3.69 6.70
CA LEU A 143 4.60 2.39 6.51
C LEU A 143 3.24 2.52 5.80
N ILE A 144 2.41 3.48 6.22
CA ILE A 144 1.12 3.77 5.57
C ILE A 144 1.34 4.21 4.12
N ILE A 145 2.24 5.18 3.87
CA ILE A 145 2.55 5.64 2.50
C ILE A 145 3.08 4.49 1.64
N PHE A 146 3.94 3.63 2.18
CA PHE A 146 4.48 2.46 1.48
C PHE A 146 3.37 1.48 1.12
N ILE A 147 2.48 1.14 2.05
CA ILE A 147 1.34 0.25 1.79
C ILE A 147 0.44 0.85 0.72
N ILE A 148 0.05 2.12 0.84
CA ILE A 148 -0.87 2.71 -0.13
C ILE A 148 -0.18 2.82 -1.51
N SER A 149 1.11 3.15 -1.57
CA SER A 149 1.89 3.13 -2.81
C SER A 149 1.96 1.73 -3.43
N LEU A 150 2.09 0.67 -2.62
CA LEU A 150 2.10 -0.71 -3.08
C LEU A 150 0.75 -1.10 -3.69
N PHE A 151 -0.36 -0.73 -3.02
CA PHE A 151 -1.71 -0.97 -3.54
C PHE A 151 -1.98 -0.16 -4.82
N LEU A 152 -1.53 1.10 -4.89
CA LEU A 152 -1.61 1.89 -6.12
C LEU A 152 -0.82 1.26 -7.26
N PHE A 153 0.37 0.74 -6.99
CA PHE A 153 1.16 0.04 -8.00
C PHE A 153 0.44 -1.21 -8.51
N LEU A 154 -0.15 -2.00 -7.60
CA LEU A 154 -0.90 -3.21 -7.96
C LEU A 154 -2.15 -2.88 -8.80
N LEU A 155 -2.92 -1.89 -8.37
CA LEU A 155 -4.12 -1.43 -9.09
C LEU A 155 -3.74 -0.75 -10.41
N GLY A 156 -2.62 -0.03 -10.46
CA GLY A 156 -2.08 0.54 -11.69
C GLY A 156 -1.70 -0.52 -12.72
N LEU A 157 -1.09 -1.63 -12.28
CA LEU A 157 -0.85 -2.80 -13.14
C LEU A 157 -2.15 -3.42 -13.63
N ALA A 158 -3.16 -3.55 -12.76
CA ALA A 158 -4.48 -4.05 -13.16
C ALA A 158 -5.17 -3.13 -14.19
N MET A 159 -5.08 -1.81 -14.00
CA MET A 159 -5.60 -0.81 -14.94
C MET A 159 -4.88 -0.87 -16.28
N ALA A 160 -3.55 -0.97 -16.27
CA ALA A 160 -2.76 -1.14 -17.49
C ALA A 160 -3.11 -2.45 -18.21
N TRP A 161 -3.34 -3.54 -17.46
CA TRP A 161 -3.80 -4.81 -18.02
C TRP A 161 -5.18 -4.69 -18.69
N ILE A 162 -6.14 -4.01 -18.05
CA ILE A 162 -7.48 -3.73 -18.61
C ILE A 162 -7.37 -2.92 -19.91
N ILE A 163 -6.51 -1.89 -19.95
CA ILE A 163 -6.29 -1.05 -21.13
C ILE A 163 -5.70 -1.86 -22.29
N LEU A 164 -4.61 -2.61 -22.05
CA LEU A 164 -3.98 -3.46 -23.07
C LEU A 164 -4.91 -4.56 -23.57
N TYR A 165 -5.68 -5.16 -22.65
CA TYR A 165 -6.72 -6.10 -23.01
C TYR A 165 -7.75 -5.45 -23.92
N SER A 166 -8.22 -4.24 -23.61
CA SER A 166 -9.19 -3.53 -24.44
C SER A 166 -8.63 -3.12 -25.81
N LEU A 167 -7.34 -2.79 -25.89
CA LEU A 167 -6.62 -2.50 -27.14
C LEU A 167 -6.32 -3.76 -27.96
N GLY A 168 -6.42 -4.94 -27.35
CA GLY A 168 -6.05 -6.21 -27.98
C GLY A 168 -4.55 -6.36 -28.23
N GLN A 169 -3.73 -5.61 -27.49
CA GLN A 169 -2.29 -5.71 -27.51
C GLN A 169 -1.80 -6.82 -26.56
N ASP A 170 -0.55 -7.25 -26.75
CA ASP A 170 0.06 -8.30 -25.93
C ASP A 170 0.16 -7.90 -24.46
N TYR A 171 -0.65 -8.55 -23.63
CA TYR A 171 -0.69 -8.33 -22.18
C TYR A 171 0.29 -9.21 -21.39
N SER A 172 1.05 -10.06 -22.09
CA SER A 172 1.99 -11.02 -21.50
C SER A 172 3.07 -10.35 -20.67
N ILE A 173 3.52 -9.16 -21.08
CA ILE A 173 4.56 -8.38 -20.37
C ILE A 173 4.02 -7.87 -19.03
N ILE A 174 2.85 -7.25 -19.01
CA ILE A 174 2.25 -6.72 -17.77
C ILE A 174 1.94 -7.85 -16.80
N PHE A 175 1.39 -8.96 -17.29
CA PHE A 175 1.11 -10.12 -16.47
C PHE A 175 2.38 -10.70 -15.85
N ARG A 176 3.48 -10.75 -16.62
CA ARG A 176 4.78 -11.20 -16.12
C ARG A 176 5.38 -10.26 -15.08
N ILE A 177 5.22 -8.94 -15.27
CA ILE A 177 5.65 -7.93 -14.29
C ILE A 177 4.83 -8.08 -13.00
N GLY A 178 3.51 -8.22 -13.10
CA GLY A 178 2.63 -8.39 -11.94
C GLY A 178 2.93 -9.65 -11.15
N ILE A 179 3.02 -10.81 -11.82
CA ILE A 179 3.42 -12.06 -11.16
C ILE A 179 4.83 -11.96 -10.57
N GLY A 180 5.76 -11.36 -11.31
CA GLY A 180 7.11 -11.11 -10.82
C GLY A 180 7.09 -10.29 -9.54
N PHE A 181 6.37 -9.18 -9.53
CA PHE A 181 6.25 -8.32 -8.35
C PHE A 181 5.65 -9.07 -7.15
N VAL A 182 4.56 -9.82 -7.35
CA VAL A 182 3.93 -10.57 -6.26
C VAL A 182 4.86 -11.66 -5.73
N MET A 183 5.51 -12.42 -6.60
CA MET A 183 6.40 -13.53 -6.21
C MET A 183 7.72 -13.04 -5.61
N TYR A 184 8.32 -11.98 -6.13
CA TYR A 184 9.64 -11.52 -5.69
C TYR A 184 9.60 -10.49 -4.56
N LEU A 185 8.49 -9.74 -4.41
CA LEU A 185 8.38 -8.70 -3.39
C LEU A 185 7.28 -9.00 -2.36
N VAL A 186 6.03 -9.17 -2.79
CA VAL A 186 4.89 -9.25 -1.87
C VAL A 186 4.97 -10.52 -1.01
N PHE A 187 5.23 -11.67 -1.62
CA PHE A 187 5.24 -12.95 -0.90
C PHE A 187 6.41 -13.06 0.10
N PRO A 188 7.68 -12.75 -0.27
CA PRO A 188 8.78 -12.68 0.69
C PRO A 188 8.56 -11.66 1.80
N ALA A 189 8.06 -10.47 1.47
CA ALA A 189 7.78 -9.43 2.46
C ALA A 189 6.70 -9.86 3.45
N ALA A 190 5.63 -10.51 2.98
CA ALA A 190 4.58 -11.05 3.84
C ALA A 190 5.12 -12.15 4.77
N MET A 191 5.94 -13.08 4.26
CA MET A 191 6.58 -14.10 5.10
C MET A 191 7.47 -13.48 6.17
N LEU A 192 8.31 -12.50 5.82
CA LEU A 192 9.14 -11.76 6.78
C LEU A 192 8.30 -11.01 7.81
N PHE A 193 7.21 -10.38 7.38
CA PHE A 193 6.28 -9.69 8.27
C PHE A 193 5.68 -10.66 9.31
N PHE A 194 5.20 -11.83 8.87
CA PHE A 194 4.69 -12.85 9.79
C PHE A 194 5.76 -13.39 10.74
N ILE A 195 6.98 -13.63 10.27
CA ILE A 195 8.10 -14.02 11.14
C ILE A 195 8.35 -12.93 12.19
N GLY A 196 8.39 -11.66 11.77
CA GLY A 196 8.64 -10.52 12.64
C GLY A 196 7.57 -10.34 13.70
N VAL A 197 6.29 -10.33 13.31
CA VAL A 197 5.16 -10.17 14.24
C VAL A 197 5.11 -11.33 15.24
N MET A 198 5.25 -12.57 14.78
CA MET A 198 5.20 -13.72 15.68
C MET A 198 6.41 -13.77 16.63
N SER A 199 7.61 -13.43 16.13
CA SER A 199 8.81 -13.31 16.98
C SER A 199 8.69 -12.19 18.00
N TRP A 200 8.08 -11.06 17.61
CA TRP A 200 7.81 -9.95 18.52
C TRP A 200 6.86 -10.36 19.64
N VAL A 201 5.77 -11.07 19.33
CA VAL A 201 4.83 -11.58 20.33
C VAL A 201 5.51 -12.52 21.32
N ILE A 202 6.38 -13.41 20.83
CA ILE A 202 7.16 -14.32 21.69
C ILE A 202 8.09 -13.53 22.60
N TRP A 203 8.81 -12.55 22.06
CA TRP A 203 9.72 -11.69 22.83
C TRP A 203 8.98 -10.89 23.93
N GLU A 204 7.83 -10.31 23.60
CA GLU A 204 7.04 -9.51 24.52
C GLU A 204 6.43 -10.34 25.67
N TYR A 205 6.09 -11.60 25.40
CA TYR A 205 5.72 -12.56 26.43
C TYR A 205 6.89 -12.84 27.39
N PHE A 206 8.10 -13.09 26.87
CA PHE A 206 9.28 -13.32 27.72
C PHE A 206 9.70 -12.09 28.54
N GLN A 207 9.37 -10.87 28.09
CA GLN A 207 9.56 -9.65 28.88
C GLN A 207 8.52 -9.45 29.99
N GLY A 208 7.54 -10.34 30.14
CA GLY A 208 6.49 -10.22 31.17
C GLY A 208 5.52 -9.06 30.93
N ARG A 209 5.53 -8.46 29.74
CA ARG A 209 4.61 -7.36 29.35
C ARG A 209 3.22 -7.86 28.96
N ARG A 210 3.08 -9.16 28.67
CA ARG A 210 1.83 -9.88 28.41
C ARG A 210 1.71 -11.11 29.30
N ASN A 211 1.28 -10.91 30.55
CA ASN A 211 1.06 -11.99 31.53
C ASN A 211 -0.29 -12.71 31.35
N ASP A 212 -1.12 -12.23 30.44
CA ASP A 212 -2.49 -12.66 30.16
C ASP A 212 -2.59 -13.62 28.95
N MET A 213 -1.47 -13.92 28.27
CA MET A 213 -1.47 -14.81 27.11
C MET A 213 -1.38 -16.29 27.52
N PRO A 214 -2.28 -17.18 27.05
CA PRO A 214 -2.21 -18.59 27.38
C PRO A 214 -0.97 -19.25 26.75
N ILE A 215 -0.27 -20.08 27.53
CA ILE A 215 1.00 -20.72 27.14
C ILE A 215 0.90 -21.53 25.84
N TRP A 216 -0.28 -22.10 25.55
CA TRP A 216 -0.55 -22.83 24.31
C TRP A 216 -0.46 -21.94 23.06
N ALA A 217 -0.89 -20.67 23.16
CA ALA A 217 -0.78 -19.72 22.05
C ALA A 217 0.68 -19.42 21.71
N LEU A 218 1.55 -19.36 22.73
CA LEU A 218 2.98 -19.19 22.52
C LEU A 218 3.62 -20.42 21.86
N GLY A 219 3.20 -21.62 22.26
CA GLY A 219 3.60 -22.87 21.61
C GLY A 219 3.26 -22.88 20.12
N ILE A 220 2.04 -22.47 19.75
CA ILE A 220 1.60 -22.37 18.36
C ILE A 220 2.40 -21.31 17.59
N CYS A 221 2.63 -20.13 18.18
CA CYS A 221 3.41 -19.06 17.54
C CYS A 221 4.87 -19.51 17.31
N SER A 222 5.48 -20.17 18.28
CA SER A 222 6.84 -20.70 18.19
C SER A 222 6.96 -21.77 17.11
N LEU A 223 6.00 -22.70 17.05
CA LEU A 223 5.94 -23.73 16.01
C LEU A 223 5.82 -23.08 14.62
N PHE A 224 4.93 -22.10 14.48
CA PHE A 224 4.76 -21.38 13.21
C PHE A 224 6.06 -20.69 12.77
N VAL A 225 6.74 -19.96 13.65
CA VAL A 225 8.02 -19.30 13.33
C VAL A 225 9.07 -20.34 12.93
N THR A 226 9.16 -21.45 13.67
CA THR A 226 10.12 -22.53 13.43
C THR A 226 9.94 -23.18 12.06
N ILE A 227 8.69 -23.32 11.57
CA ILE A 227 8.40 -23.84 10.22
C ILE A 227 8.55 -22.76 9.16
N LEU A 228 8.17 -21.52 9.47
CA LEU A 228 8.12 -20.41 8.52
C LEU A 228 9.52 -19.93 8.10
N ILE A 229 10.51 -19.95 9.01
CA ILE A 229 11.91 -19.60 8.71
C ILE A 229 12.51 -20.51 7.61
N PRO A 230 12.54 -21.86 7.75
CA PRO A 230 13.07 -22.73 6.72
C PRO A 230 12.20 -22.70 5.45
N ALA A 231 10.88 -22.50 5.56
CA ALA A 231 10.02 -22.29 4.40
C ALA A 231 10.41 -21.02 3.62
N PHE A 232 10.74 -19.93 4.32
CA PHE A 232 11.20 -18.68 3.70
C PHE A 232 12.55 -18.87 3.00
N PHE A 233 13.52 -19.50 3.64
CA PHE A 233 14.80 -19.82 2.98
C PHE A 233 14.63 -20.76 1.79
N GLY A 234 13.76 -21.76 1.90
CA GLY A 234 13.39 -22.65 0.80
C GLY A 234 12.76 -21.90 -0.38
N TYR A 235 11.87 -20.95 -0.08
CA TYR A 235 11.23 -20.10 -1.08
C TYR A 235 12.24 -19.20 -1.80
N LEU A 236 13.12 -18.51 -1.05
CA LEU A 236 14.20 -17.71 -1.63
C LEU A 236 15.12 -18.57 -2.50
N LYS A 237 15.53 -19.75 -2.02
CA LYS A 237 16.36 -20.69 -2.78
C LYS A 237 15.68 -21.10 -4.09
N MET A 238 14.37 -21.37 -4.07
CA MET A 238 13.59 -21.68 -5.27
C MET A 238 13.60 -20.51 -6.26
N LEU A 239 13.38 -19.28 -5.81
CA LEU A 239 13.39 -18.09 -6.66
C LEU A 239 14.74 -17.86 -7.33
N PHE A 240 15.84 -17.89 -6.56
CA PHE A 240 17.19 -17.66 -7.09
C PHE A 240 17.69 -18.81 -7.97
N THR A 241 17.27 -20.05 -7.70
CA THR A 241 17.64 -21.21 -8.52
C THR A 241 16.87 -21.25 -9.83
N LYS A 242 15.56 -20.92 -9.83
CA LYS A 242 14.78 -20.81 -11.07
C LYS A 242 15.31 -19.71 -12.01
N GLU A 243 15.77 -18.59 -11.45
CA GLU A 243 16.34 -17.50 -12.24
C GLU A 243 17.64 -17.91 -12.96
N LYS A 244 18.54 -18.65 -12.27
CA LYS A 244 19.76 -19.20 -12.89
C LYS A 244 19.45 -20.16 -14.05
N THR A 245 18.43 -21.00 -13.89
CA THR A 245 18.06 -21.99 -14.92
C THR A 245 17.44 -21.34 -16.16
N ILE A 246 16.59 -20.32 -15.99
CA ILE A 246 15.97 -19.59 -17.11
C ILE A 246 17.04 -18.79 -17.89
N ARG A 247 17.95 -18.11 -17.19
CA ARG A 247 19.04 -17.32 -17.82
C ARG A 247 20.02 -18.21 -18.59
N LYS A 248 20.29 -19.42 -18.09
CA LYS A 248 21.16 -20.41 -18.76
C LYS A 248 20.51 -20.94 -20.05
N LYS A 249 19.20 -21.23 -20.03
CA LYS A 249 18.46 -21.73 -21.21
C LYS A 249 18.36 -20.68 -22.33
N SER A 250 18.15 -19.40 -21.97
CA SER A 250 18.12 -18.28 -22.92
C SER A 250 19.48 -18.06 -23.62
N ARG A 251 20.61 -18.09 -22.91
CA ARG A 251 21.94 -17.95 -23.56
C ARG A 251 22.23 -19.11 -24.51
N PHE A 252 21.83 -20.33 -24.15
CA PHE A 252 22.07 -21.51 -24.98
C PHE A 252 21.26 -21.48 -26.28
N SER A 253 20.02 -20.98 -26.27
CA SER A 253 19.23 -20.84 -27.50
C SER A 253 19.79 -19.75 -28.42
N THR A 254 20.25 -18.63 -27.87
CA THR A 254 20.86 -17.54 -28.66
C THR A 254 22.19 -17.98 -29.27
N PHE A 255 22.99 -18.76 -28.53
CA PHE A 255 24.24 -19.34 -29.05
C PHE A 255 23.98 -20.37 -30.16
N LYS A 256 23.01 -21.28 -29.97
CA LYS A 256 22.64 -22.28 -30.99
C LYS A 256 22.10 -21.65 -32.28
N ASN A 257 21.36 -20.55 -32.19
CA ASN A 257 20.89 -19.82 -33.37
C ASN A 257 21.99 -19.04 -34.10
N ARG A 258 23.08 -18.66 -33.42
CA ARG A 258 24.26 -18.06 -34.06
C ARG A 258 25.14 -19.08 -34.78
N MET A 259 25.19 -20.34 -34.33
CA MET A 259 25.95 -21.40 -35.01
C MET A 259 25.21 -22.05 -36.19
N ARG A 260 23.96 -21.68 -36.44
CA ARG A 260 23.14 -22.19 -37.55
C ARG A 260 23.02 -21.22 -38.73
N LYS A 261 23.57 -20.01 -38.60
CA LYS A 261 23.79 -19.06 -39.71
C LYS A 261 25.23 -19.17 -40.16
#